data_AF-A0A2D3VD40-F1
#
_entry.id   AF-A0A2D3VD40-F1
#
_cell.length_a   1.000
_cell.length_b   1.000
_cell.length_c   1.000
_cell.angle_alpha   90.00
_cell.angle_beta   90.00
_cell.angle_gamma   90.00
#
_symmetry.space_group_name_H-M   'P 1'
#
loop_
_entity.id
_entity.type
_entity.pdbx_description
1 polymer ?
#
loop_
_entity_poly.entity_id
_entity_poly.type
_entity_poly.pdbx_seq_one_letter_code
_entity_poly.pdbx_strand_id
1 'polypeptide(L)'
;MASKNILIFGSTGLIGTRITNAIVANKAHWDSVSIFTSKETVASKSERIEELKRQGVRVITGDFTSESDVNEAYKGIDTVVSCVGRPVIDKQLLLIQLADKHPDVKRFLPSEYGTDIEYWESSANEKPHQLKLKVRALFKEVTNLDYTYVVTGPYGDADGGLYLGARKPEEEAVGCFDVKRKRAVVIGDGNGKISLSTMRDVGKFVVGALLHPEESRNKALHVNSFTTTENELVTEFEKQTGGQKWDVGYTSLAKLRELEEEAYKNGNPKAGGITLRRIWASGGTLYDQRDNHLIGLEEGIDDLQSAVQLSISVQEGSSK
;
A
#
# COMPACT_ATOMS: atom_id res chain seq x y z
N MET A 1 -20.80 -8.46 -7.50
CA MET A 1 -21.75 -7.30 -7.57
C MET A 1 -21.00 -6.00 -7.78
N ALA A 2 -21.52 -5.10 -8.63
CA ALA A 2 -20.92 -3.79 -8.87
C ALA A 2 -21.00 -2.88 -7.63
N SER A 3 -19.89 -2.23 -7.31
CA SER A 3 -19.80 -1.25 -6.22
C SER A 3 -20.54 0.03 -6.59
N LYS A 4 -21.40 0.56 -5.71
CA LYS A 4 -22.15 1.80 -5.96
C LYS A 4 -21.96 2.84 -4.87
N ASN A 5 -22.07 2.45 -3.61
CA ASN A 5 -21.93 3.30 -2.44
C ASN A 5 -20.70 2.85 -1.64
N ILE A 6 -19.62 3.63 -1.76
CA ILE A 6 -18.32 3.28 -1.22
C ILE A 6 -18.10 3.98 0.11
N LEU A 7 -17.68 3.23 1.13
CA LEU A 7 -17.17 3.78 2.39
C LEU A 7 -15.67 3.49 2.54
N ILE A 8 -14.89 4.53 2.83
CA ILE A 8 -13.43 4.42 2.99
C ILE A 8 -13.03 4.68 4.45
N PHE A 9 -12.33 3.72 5.07
CA PHE A 9 -11.64 3.90 6.35
C PHE A 9 -10.18 4.25 6.14
N GLY A 10 -9.60 5.13 6.97
CA GLY A 10 -8.19 5.51 6.85
C GLY A 10 -7.88 6.40 5.64
N SER A 11 -8.87 7.11 5.11
CA SER A 11 -8.82 7.92 3.89
C SER A 11 -7.80 9.07 3.89
N THR A 12 -7.27 9.45 5.06
CA THR A 12 -6.27 10.52 5.22
C THR A 12 -4.87 10.01 5.55
N GLY A 13 -4.68 8.68 5.55
CA GLY A 13 -3.36 8.06 5.72
C GLY A 13 -2.48 8.20 4.46
N LEU A 14 -1.23 7.75 4.55
CA LEU A 14 -0.26 7.83 3.44
C LEU A 14 -0.82 7.22 2.15
N ILE A 15 -1.18 5.93 2.18
CA ILE A 15 -1.79 5.26 1.02
C ILE A 15 -3.28 5.61 0.87
N GLY A 16 -4.00 5.76 1.98
CA GLY A 16 -5.43 6.06 1.98
C GLY A 16 -5.77 7.35 1.25
N THR A 17 -4.90 8.37 1.31
CA THR A 17 -5.06 9.61 0.55
C THR A 17 -5.01 9.37 -0.95
N ARG A 18 -4.09 8.51 -1.42
CA ARG A 18 -3.90 8.20 -2.84
C ARG A 18 -5.05 7.35 -3.37
N ILE A 19 -5.48 6.34 -2.61
CA ILE A 19 -6.65 5.50 -2.93
C ILE A 19 -7.92 6.36 -2.95
N THR A 20 -8.14 7.20 -1.94
CA THR A 20 -9.31 8.10 -1.89
C THR A 20 -9.34 9.04 -3.08
N ASN A 21 -8.20 9.65 -3.44
CA ASN A 21 -8.11 10.51 -4.63
C ASN A 21 -8.45 9.75 -5.92
N ALA A 22 -7.96 8.53 -6.10
CA ALA A 22 -8.27 7.73 -7.27
C ALA A 22 -9.75 7.37 -7.36
N ILE A 23 -10.38 6.99 -6.24
CA ILE A 23 -11.82 6.71 -6.16
C ILE A 23 -12.64 7.96 -6.50
N VAL A 24 -12.27 9.12 -5.94
CA VAL A 24 -12.94 10.40 -6.18
C VAL A 24 -12.78 10.89 -7.62
N ALA A 25 -11.60 10.69 -8.23
CA ALA A 25 -11.38 11.00 -9.65
C ALA A 25 -12.28 10.17 -10.57
N ASN A 26 -12.69 8.97 -10.12
CA ASN A 26 -13.58 8.06 -10.84
C ASN A 26 -15.03 8.12 -10.31
N LYS A 27 -15.43 9.20 -9.63
CA LYS A 27 -16.75 9.29 -8.97
C LYS A 27 -17.96 9.10 -9.87
N ALA A 28 -17.82 9.25 -11.18
CA ALA A 28 -18.89 9.01 -12.15
C ALA A 28 -19.35 7.53 -12.19
N HIS A 29 -18.54 6.62 -11.67
CA HIS A 29 -18.87 5.19 -11.59
C HIS A 29 -19.64 4.82 -10.31
N TRP A 30 -19.76 5.74 -9.35
CA TRP A 30 -20.32 5.47 -8.02
C TRP A 30 -21.55 6.37 -7.80
N ASP A 31 -22.56 5.83 -7.11
CA ASP A 31 -23.70 6.62 -6.64
C ASP A 31 -23.28 7.53 -5.48
N SER A 32 -22.39 7.05 -4.60
CA SER A 32 -21.82 7.86 -3.52
C SER A 32 -20.43 7.41 -3.06
N VAL A 33 -19.64 8.36 -2.58
CA VAL A 33 -18.35 8.14 -1.92
C VAL A 33 -18.38 8.78 -0.53
N SER A 34 -18.13 7.96 0.49
CA SER A 34 -18.10 8.36 1.89
C SER A 34 -16.75 8.03 2.51
N ILE A 35 -16.30 8.84 3.47
CA ILE A 35 -15.18 8.50 4.34
C ILE A 35 -15.66 8.38 5.79
N PHE A 36 -15.08 7.45 6.54
CA PHE A 36 -15.22 7.39 7.99
C PHE A 36 -13.94 7.87 8.67
N THR A 37 -14.05 8.85 9.56
CA THR A 37 -12.89 9.50 10.20
C THR A 37 -13.18 9.95 11.63
N SER A 38 -12.14 10.10 12.46
CA SER A 38 -12.30 10.58 13.84
C SER A 38 -12.49 12.09 13.91
N LYS A 39 -13.10 12.59 14.99
CA LYS A 39 -13.21 14.04 15.29
C LYS A 39 -11.84 14.72 15.34
N GLU A 40 -10.85 14.04 15.91
CA GLU A 40 -9.47 14.51 15.96
C GLU A 40 -8.87 14.69 14.56
N THR A 41 -9.12 13.75 13.65
CA THR A 41 -8.65 13.87 12.26
C THR A 41 -9.36 15.01 11.53
N VAL A 42 -10.66 15.23 11.80
CA VAL A 42 -11.39 16.39 11.25
C VAL A 42 -10.77 17.70 11.70
N ALA A 43 -10.36 17.80 12.96
CA ALA A 43 -9.70 19.00 13.48
C ALA A 43 -8.25 19.16 12.95
N SER A 44 -7.44 18.10 13.02
CA SER A 44 -6.00 18.16 12.70
C SER A 44 -5.68 18.16 11.21
N LYS A 45 -6.59 17.66 10.35
CA LYS A 45 -6.45 17.62 8.89
C LYS A 45 -7.59 18.34 8.19
N SER A 46 -8.04 19.45 8.77
CA SER A 46 -9.22 20.21 8.32
C SER A 46 -9.17 20.57 6.84
N GLU A 47 -8.04 21.06 6.33
CA GLU A 47 -7.88 21.41 4.90
C GLU A 47 -8.22 20.25 3.97
N ARG A 48 -7.68 19.06 4.27
CA ARG A 48 -7.92 17.85 3.49
C ARG A 48 -9.38 17.39 3.59
N ILE A 49 -9.99 17.50 4.76
CA ILE A 49 -11.40 17.14 4.95
C ILE A 49 -12.32 18.10 4.19
N GLU A 50 -12.04 19.39 4.21
CA GLU A 50 -12.80 20.39 3.45
C GLU A 50 -12.59 20.23 1.94
N GLU A 51 -11.40 19.84 1.48
CA GLU A 51 -11.16 19.46 0.08
C GLU A 51 -12.06 18.30 -0.36
N LEU A 52 -12.11 17.21 0.42
CA LEU A 52 -12.95 16.06 0.11
C LEU A 52 -14.44 16.44 0.08
N LYS A 53 -14.90 17.26 1.03
CA LYS A 53 -16.28 17.79 1.01
C LYS A 53 -16.57 18.57 -0.26
N ARG A 54 -15.66 19.47 -0.69
CA ARG A 54 -15.81 20.23 -1.95
C ARG A 54 -15.85 19.32 -3.18
N GLN A 55 -15.22 18.15 -3.13
CA GLN A 55 -15.25 17.15 -4.21
C GLN A 55 -16.54 16.30 -4.21
N GLY A 56 -17.40 16.47 -3.21
CA GLY A 56 -18.67 15.74 -3.06
C GLY A 56 -18.58 14.49 -2.18
N VAL A 57 -17.49 14.32 -1.43
CA VAL A 57 -17.32 13.19 -0.52
C VAL A 57 -18.09 13.44 0.77
N ARG A 58 -18.93 12.48 1.17
CA ARG A 58 -19.63 12.51 2.46
C ARG A 58 -18.64 12.17 3.58
N VAL A 59 -18.54 13.05 4.59
CA VAL A 59 -17.67 12.83 5.75
C VAL A 59 -18.49 12.33 6.93
N ILE A 60 -18.29 11.07 7.30
CA ILE A 60 -18.90 10.45 8.47
C ILE A 60 -17.87 10.50 9.60
N THR A 61 -18.28 11.03 10.74
CA THR A 61 -17.40 11.21 11.89
C THR A 61 -17.81 10.27 13.02
N GLY A 62 -16.87 9.49 13.54
CA GLY A 62 -17.13 8.56 14.64
C GLY A 62 -15.87 7.88 15.14
N ASP A 63 -16.06 6.95 16.06
CA ASP A 63 -15.03 6.03 16.54
C ASP A 63 -15.13 4.69 15.79
N PHE A 64 -14.09 4.34 15.04
CA PHE A 64 -14.09 3.08 14.26
C PHE A 64 -13.92 1.83 15.15
N THR A 65 -13.70 2.02 16.46
CA THR A 65 -13.75 0.98 17.48
C THR A 65 -15.14 0.85 18.15
N SER A 66 -16.07 1.78 17.87
CA SER A 66 -17.46 1.73 18.31
C SER A 66 -18.31 0.93 17.33
N GLU A 67 -18.90 -0.18 17.78
CA GLU A 67 -19.83 -0.96 16.96
C GLU A 67 -21.02 -0.12 16.46
N SER A 68 -21.53 0.77 17.31
CA SER A 68 -22.69 1.61 16.97
C SER A 68 -22.32 2.61 15.86
N ASP A 69 -21.17 3.27 15.97
CA ASP A 69 -20.75 4.27 14.99
C ASP A 69 -20.45 3.63 13.63
N VAL A 70 -19.82 2.45 13.64
CA VAL A 70 -19.51 1.70 12.41
C VAL A 70 -20.79 1.18 11.74
N ASN A 71 -21.73 0.61 12.50
CA ASN A 71 -23.02 0.16 11.93
C ASN A 71 -23.82 1.34 11.36
N GLU A 72 -23.84 2.49 12.04
CA GLU A 72 -24.50 3.69 11.49
C GLU A 72 -23.86 4.13 10.17
N ALA A 73 -22.53 4.05 10.08
CA ALA A 73 -21.80 4.38 8.86
C ALA A 73 -22.05 3.40 7.70
N TYR A 74 -22.41 2.14 7.98
CA TYR A 74 -22.71 1.12 6.99
C TYR A 74 -24.11 1.21 6.36
N LYS A 75 -25.01 2.01 6.92
CA LYS A 75 -26.35 2.21 6.35
C LYS A 75 -26.27 2.79 4.94
N GLY A 76 -26.80 2.05 3.97
CA GLY A 76 -26.77 2.40 2.55
C GLY A 76 -25.40 2.25 1.87
N ILE A 77 -24.43 1.59 2.50
CA ILE A 77 -23.11 1.29 1.92
C ILE A 77 -23.08 -0.16 1.45
N ASP A 78 -22.71 -0.39 0.19
CA ASP A 78 -22.52 -1.75 -0.34
C ASP A 78 -21.06 -2.20 -0.37
N THR A 79 -20.11 -1.27 -0.46
CA THR A 79 -18.69 -1.58 -0.60
C THR A 79 -17.84 -0.81 0.40
N VAL A 80 -17.00 -1.52 1.14
CA VAL A 80 -16.06 -0.95 2.11
C VAL A 80 -14.63 -1.08 1.60
N VAL A 81 -13.86 0.01 1.67
CA VAL A 81 -12.42 0.04 1.38
C VAL A 81 -11.68 0.47 2.63
N SER A 82 -10.91 -0.44 3.23
CA SER A 82 -10.09 -0.14 4.40
C SER A 82 -8.67 0.22 3.97
N CYS A 83 -8.21 1.39 4.41
CA CYS A 83 -6.84 1.91 4.22
C CYS A 83 -6.15 2.18 5.55
N VAL A 84 -6.57 1.50 6.63
CA VAL A 84 -6.00 1.72 7.97
C VAL A 84 -4.52 1.32 8.03
N GLY A 85 -3.73 2.09 8.77
CA GLY A 85 -2.29 1.88 8.88
C GLY A 85 -1.91 0.67 9.75
N ARG A 86 -0.64 0.24 9.66
CA ARG A 86 -0.06 -0.89 10.42
C ARG A 86 -0.41 -0.91 11.92
N PRO A 87 -0.34 0.22 12.66
CA PRO A 87 -0.62 0.21 14.10
C PRO A 87 -2.03 -0.22 14.49
N VAL A 88 -2.98 -0.23 13.54
CA VAL A 88 -4.40 -0.52 13.77
C VAL A 88 -4.95 -1.55 12.79
N ILE A 89 -4.09 -2.39 12.18
CA ILE A 89 -4.52 -3.44 11.24
C ILE A 89 -5.45 -4.46 11.91
N ASP A 90 -5.24 -4.76 13.19
CA ASP A 90 -6.08 -5.65 14.00
C ASP A 90 -7.51 -5.12 14.14
N LYS A 91 -7.70 -3.80 14.11
CA LYS A 91 -9.03 -3.17 14.23
C LYS A 91 -9.94 -3.46 13.04
N GLN A 92 -9.39 -3.93 11.92
CA GLN A 92 -10.19 -4.38 10.77
C GLN A 92 -11.07 -5.57 11.11
N LEU A 93 -10.70 -6.40 12.10
CA LEU A 93 -11.49 -7.56 12.50
C LEU A 93 -12.92 -7.16 12.88
N LEU A 94 -13.05 -6.08 13.66
CA LEU A 94 -14.35 -5.51 14.03
C LEU A 94 -15.11 -5.02 12.79
N LEU A 95 -14.44 -4.26 11.92
CA LEU A 95 -15.05 -3.68 10.71
C LEU A 95 -15.62 -4.79 9.80
N ILE A 96 -14.88 -5.88 9.65
CA ILE A 96 -15.25 -7.03 8.81
C ILE A 96 -16.41 -7.80 9.44
N GLN A 97 -16.37 -8.08 10.75
CA GLN A 97 -17.46 -8.77 11.46
C GLN A 97 -18.78 -8.00 11.39
N LEU A 98 -18.72 -6.67 11.52
CA LEU A 98 -19.89 -5.82 11.40
C LEU A 98 -20.39 -5.77 9.95
N ALA A 99 -19.48 -5.68 8.97
CA ALA A 99 -19.83 -5.69 7.56
C ALA A 99 -20.52 -7.00 7.16
N ASP A 100 -20.04 -8.16 7.61
CA ASP A 100 -20.63 -9.47 7.31
C ASP A 100 -22.05 -9.65 7.88
N LYS A 101 -22.37 -8.93 8.96
CA LYS A 101 -23.70 -8.96 9.58
C LYS A 101 -24.62 -7.86 9.03
N HIS A 102 -24.08 -6.84 8.36
CA HIS A 102 -24.86 -5.69 7.92
C HIS A 102 -25.63 -6.01 6.62
N PRO A 103 -26.94 -5.74 6.53
CA PRO A 103 -27.74 -6.13 5.37
C PRO A 103 -27.34 -5.42 4.08
N ASP A 104 -26.75 -4.22 4.17
CA ASP A 104 -26.38 -3.42 3.00
C ASP A 104 -24.99 -3.74 2.46
N VAL A 105 -24.04 -4.14 3.32
CA VAL A 105 -22.64 -4.34 2.90
C VAL A 105 -22.51 -5.69 2.21
N LYS A 106 -21.86 -5.69 1.05
CA LYS A 106 -21.70 -6.85 0.17
C LYS A 106 -20.26 -7.13 -0.19
N ARG A 107 -19.41 -6.10 -0.13
CA ARG A 107 -18.02 -6.21 -0.57
C ARG A 107 -17.06 -5.48 0.34
N PHE A 108 -15.89 -6.07 0.60
CA PHE A 108 -14.85 -5.49 1.45
C PHE A 108 -13.46 -5.63 0.84
N LEU A 109 -12.75 -4.51 0.66
CA LEU A 109 -11.34 -4.45 0.30
C LEU A 109 -10.54 -4.11 1.57
N PRO A 110 -9.84 -5.08 2.20
CA PRO A 110 -9.05 -4.81 3.40
C PRO A 110 -7.74 -4.08 3.11
N SER A 111 -7.14 -3.54 4.17
CA SER A 111 -5.85 -2.85 4.13
C SER A 111 -4.71 -3.85 3.89
N GLU A 112 -4.51 -4.20 2.63
CA GLU A 112 -3.53 -5.18 2.15
C GLU A 112 -2.36 -4.50 1.43
N TYR A 113 -2.60 -3.81 0.31
CA TYR A 113 -1.71 -2.89 -0.42
C TYR A 113 -0.20 -3.08 -0.19
N GLY A 114 0.29 -4.30 -0.41
CA GLY A 114 1.65 -4.68 -0.07
C GLY A 114 1.99 -6.06 -0.63
N THR A 115 2.96 -6.75 -0.03
CA THR A 115 3.31 -8.13 -0.37
C THR A 115 2.21 -9.12 0.03
N ASP A 116 2.07 -10.20 -0.75
CA ASP A 116 1.19 -11.29 -0.38
C ASP A 116 1.71 -12.04 0.85
N ILE A 117 0.93 -11.99 1.91
CA ILE A 117 1.24 -12.58 3.21
C ILE A 117 0.95 -14.09 3.29
N GLU A 118 0.41 -14.71 2.25
CA GLU A 118 0.11 -16.16 2.20
C GLU A 118 0.77 -16.89 1.02
N TYR A 119 1.48 -16.19 0.12
CA TYR A 119 1.98 -16.80 -1.13
C TYR A 119 3.17 -17.75 -0.93
N TRP A 120 4.14 -17.39 -0.06
CA TRP A 120 5.29 -18.24 0.26
C TRP A 120 5.08 -18.98 1.58
N GLU A 121 5.62 -20.19 1.69
CA GLU A 121 5.59 -21.00 2.92
C GLU A 121 6.15 -20.24 4.13
N SER A 122 7.23 -19.49 3.93
CA SER A 122 7.86 -18.68 4.99
C SER A 122 6.96 -17.54 5.48
N SER A 123 6.00 -17.07 4.68
CA SER A 123 5.18 -15.89 5.01
C SER A 123 4.37 -16.06 6.29
N ALA A 124 3.98 -17.29 6.63
CA ALA A 124 3.24 -17.62 7.85
C ALA A 124 4.01 -17.26 9.14
N ASN A 125 5.35 -17.22 9.08
CA ASN A 125 6.22 -16.97 10.23
C ASN A 125 6.78 -15.54 10.28
N GLU A 126 6.55 -14.75 9.25
CA GLU A 126 7.08 -13.38 9.20
C GLU A 126 6.31 -12.47 10.16
N LYS A 127 7.02 -11.86 11.10
CA LYS A 127 6.46 -10.96 12.12
C LYS A 127 5.58 -9.84 11.55
N PRO A 128 5.95 -9.11 10.47
CA PRO A 128 5.10 -8.05 9.93
C PRO A 128 3.82 -8.55 9.22
N HIS A 129 3.67 -9.86 9.00
CA HIS A 129 2.49 -10.45 8.33
C HIS A 129 1.40 -10.88 9.32
N GLN A 130 1.75 -11.11 10.58
CA GLN A 130 0.89 -11.79 11.56
C GLN A 130 -0.50 -11.17 11.76
N LEU A 131 -0.60 -9.83 11.80
CA LEU A 131 -1.90 -9.18 11.97
C LEU A 131 -2.79 -9.32 10.71
N LYS A 132 -2.19 -9.26 9.51
CA LYS A 132 -2.91 -9.44 8.26
C LYS A 132 -3.33 -10.90 8.04
N LEU A 133 -2.53 -11.85 8.51
CA LEU A 133 -2.90 -13.28 8.50
C LEU A 133 -4.17 -13.52 9.31
N LYS A 134 -4.33 -12.85 10.47
CA LYS A 134 -5.59 -12.89 11.24
C LYS A 134 -6.77 -12.29 10.47
N VAL A 135 -6.54 -11.20 9.74
CA VAL A 135 -7.57 -10.57 8.89
C VAL A 135 -8.01 -11.52 7.76
N ARG A 136 -7.07 -12.13 7.04
CA ARG A 136 -7.39 -13.11 5.98
C ARG A 136 -8.02 -14.39 6.52
N ALA A 137 -7.63 -14.83 7.71
CA ALA A 137 -8.29 -15.95 8.38
C ALA A 137 -9.77 -15.65 8.66
N LEU A 138 -10.12 -14.43 9.12
CA LEU A 138 -11.51 -14.04 9.32
C LEU A 138 -12.32 -14.06 8.02
N PHE A 139 -11.74 -13.65 6.89
CA PHE A 139 -12.42 -13.72 5.59
C PHE A 139 -12.71 -15.14 5.10
N LYS A 140 -12.08 -16.18 5.68
CA LYS A 140 -12.43 -17.58 5.40
C LYS A 140 -13.69 -18.03 6.16
N GLU A 141 -14.08 -17.29 7.20
CA GLU A 141 -15.21 -17.61 8.08
C GLU A 141 -16.47 -16.76 7.77
N VAL A 142 -16.30 -15.57 7.18
CA VAL A 142 -17.43 -14.73 6.75
C VAL A 142 -18.13 -15.33 5.54
N THR A 143 -19.45 -15.12 5.43
CA THR A 143 -20.28 -15.79 4.40
C THR A 143 -21.11 -14.83 3.56
N ASN A 144 -21.25 -13.57 4.00
CA ASN A 144 -22.08 -12.57 3.34
C ASN A 144 -21.27 -11.48 2.61
N LEU A 145 -19.93 -11.59 2.63
CA LEU A 145 -19.03 -10.63 2.00
C LEU A 145 -18.24 -11.25 0.86
N ASP A 146 -18.27 -10.56 -0.29
CA ASP A 146 -17.20 -10.66 -1.26
C ASP A 146 -15.98 -9.88 -0.76
N TYR A 147 -14.77 -10.36 -1.02
CA TYR A 147 -13.54 -9.67 -0.67
C TYR A 147 -12.54 -9.63 -1.82
N THR A 148 -11.63 -8.66 -1.79
CA THR A 148 -10.50 -8.60 -2.73
C THR A 148 -9.26 -8.13 -1.99
N TYR A 149 -8.20 -8.94 -1.98
CA TYR A 149 -6.90 -8.51 -1.47
C TYR A 149 -6.11 -7.88 -2.61
N VAL A 150 -5.94 -6.56 -2.59
CA VAL A 150 -5.13 -5.88 -3.59
C VAL A 150 -3.66 -5.96 -3.16
N VAL A 151 -2.90 -6.85 -3.80
CA VAL A 151 -1.50 -7.14 -3.49
C VAL A 151 -0.61 -6.41 -4.47
N THR A 152 0.13 -5.41 -3.98
CA THR A 152 0.86 -4.44 -4.81
C THR A 152 2.38 -4.57 -4.71
N GLY A 153 2.88 -5.36 -3.76
CA GLY A 153 4.30 -5.34 -3.38
C GLY A 153 4.74 -4.00 -2.75
N PRO A 154 6.06 -3.73 -2.70
CA PRO A 154 6.61 -2.49 -2.16
C PRO A 154 6.22 -1.24 -2.95
N TYR A 155 6.12 -0.11 -2.24
CA TYR A 155 5.88 1.18 -2.88
C TYR A 155 7.17 1.77 -3.44
N GLY A 156 7.23 1.91 -4.76
CA GLY A 156 8.32 2.50 -5.55
C GLY A 156 8.35 4.03 -5.49
N ASP A 157 8.09 4.60 -4.33
CA ASP A 157 8.05 6.04 -4.08
C ASP A 157 9.18 6.44 -3.11
N ALA A 158 9.44 7.74 -2.97
CA ALA A 158 10.49 8.28 -2.10
C ALA A 158 9.97 8.89 -0.78
N ASP A 159 8.65 9.05 -0.61
CA ASP A 159 8.05 9.61 0.61
C ASP A 159 8.53 8.87 1.87
N GLY A 160 8.90 9.60 2.92
CA GLY A 160 9.07 9.03 4.26
C GLY A 160 10.00 7.82 4.39
N GLY A 161 10.96 7.64 3.47
CA GLY A 161 11.87 6.48 3.45
C GLY A 161 11.27 5.18 2.88
N LEU A 162 10.27 5.31 1.99
CA LEU A 162 9.75 4.24 1.12
C LEU A 162 10.85 3.66 0.20
N TYR A 163 10.50 2.77 -0.74
CA TYR A 163 11.50 1.91 -1.39
C TYR A 163 12.61 2.71 -2.09
N LEU A 164 12.25 3.79 -2.78
CA LEU A 164 13.16 4.69 -3.51
C LEU A 164 13.55 5.95 -2.72
N GLY A 165 13.33 5.95 -1.40
CA GLY A 165 13.62 7.08 -0.54
C GLY A 165 15.07 7.12 -0.04
N ALA A 166 15.50 8.33 0.31
CA ALA A 166 16.73 8.57 1.05
C ALA A 166 16.65 8.02 2.48
N ARG A 167 17.80 7.66 3.05
CA ARG A 167 17.96 7.27 4.47
C ARG A 167 19.19 7.95 5.05
N LYS A 168 19.16 8.27 6.34
CA LYS A 168 20.35 8.80 7.03
C LYS A 168 21.52 7.82 6.95
N PRO A 169 22.79 8.27 6.97
CA PRO A 169 23.96 7.39 6.88
C PRO A 169 23.96 6.22 7.87
N GLU A 170 23.44 6.43 9.07
CA GLU A 170 23.35 5.39 10.10
C GLU A 170 22.23 4.36 9.87
N GLU A 171 21.33 4.61 8.91
CA GLU A 171 20.19 3.74 8.58
C GLU A 171 20.24 3.19 7.14
N GLU A 172 21.18 3.63 6.30
CA GLU A 172 21.17 3.31 4.87
C GLU A 172 21.53 1.85 4.54
N ALA A 173 22.15 1.12 5.48
CA ALA A 173 22.49 -0.28 5.32
C ALA A 173 21.27 -1.20 5.02
N VAL A 174 20.03 -0.75 5.26
CA VAL A 174 18.83 -1.51 4.90
C VAL A 174 18.29 -1.18 3.49
N GLY A 175 19.06 -0.43 2.70
CA GLY A 175 18.77 -0.06 1.33
C GLY A 175 18.23 1.36 1.19
N CYS A 176 18.78 2.14 0.26
CA CYS A 176 18.38 3.52 0.02
C CYS A 176 18.73 4.01 -1.40
N PHE A 177 18.03 5.07 -1.81
CA PHE A 177 18.34 5.85 -3.01
C PHE A 177 18.30 7.34 -2.64
N ASP A 178 19.46 7.94 -2.36
CA ASP A 178 19.59 9.33 -1.92
C ASP A 178 20.08 10.23 -3.05
N VAL A 179 19.15 11.02 -3.59
CA VAL A 179 19.37 11.94 -4.71
C VAL A 179 20.33 13.07 -4.33
N LYS A 180 20.25 13.60 -3.10
CA LYS A 180 21.06 14.74 -2.66
C LYS A 180 22.52 14.35 -2.46
N ARG A 181 22.76 13.16 -1.89
CA ARG A 181 24.09 12.59 -1.69
C ARG A 181 24.62 11.85 -2.91
N LYS A 182 23.80 11.64 -3.95
CA LYS A 182 24.09 10.79 -5.11
C LYS A 182 24.63 9.43 -4.66
N ARG A 183 23.87 8.81 -3.75
CA ARG A 183 24.29 7.62 -2.99
C ARG A 183 23.18 6.58 -3.05
N ALA A 184 23.53 5.33 -3.33
CA ALA A 184 22.60 4.21 -3.24
C ALA A 184 23.19 3.06 -2.43
N VAL A 185 22.38 2.48 -1.54
CA VAL A 185 22.69 1.18 -0.92
C VAL A 185 21.77 0.14 -1.53
N VAL A 186 22.38 -0.81 -2.21
CA VAL A 186 21.75 -1.94 -2.88
C VAL A 186 21.81 -3.16 -1.98
N ILE A 187 20.79 -4.02 -2.02
CA ILE A 187 20.74 -5.26 -1.24
C ILE A 187 21.17 -6.44 -2.11
N GLY A 188 22.04 -7.29 -1.57
CA GLY A 188 22.64 -8.40 -2.31
C GLY A 188 23.64 -7.90 -3.36
N ASP A 189 23.51 -8.40 -4.58
CA ASP A 189 24.31 -7.99 -5.75
C ASP A 189 23.58 -6.98 -6.66
N GLY A 190 22.33 -6.65 -6.33
CA GLY A 190 21.48 -5.74 -7.09
C GLY A 190 20.87 -6.29 -8.37
N ASN A 191 21.07 -7.57 -8.70
CA ASN A 191 20.57 -8.18 -9.94
C ASN A 191 19.28 -8.97 -9.75
N GLY A 192 18.85 -9.20 -8.51
CA GLY A 192 17.57 -9.78 -8.19
C GLY A 192 16.42 -8.90 -8.70
N LYS A 193 15.45 -9.51 -9.39
CA LYS A 193 14.24 -8.79 -9.83
C LYS A 193 13.34 -8.46 -8.64
N ILE A 194 12.72 -7.30 -8.71
CA ILE A 194 11.71 -6.82 -7.77
C ILE A 194 10.56 -6.18 -8.54
N SER A 195 9.33 -6.50 -8.13
CA SER A 195 8.12 -5.83 -8.60
C SER A 195 7.72 -4.71 -7.63
N LEU A 196 7.59 -3.50 -8.15
CA LEU A 196 7.25 -2.29 -7.41
C LEU A 196 5.94 -1.69 -7.92
N SER A 197 5.21 -1.02 -7.03
CA SER A 197 4.05 -0.22 -7.38
C SER A 197 4.24 1.22 -6.94
N THR A 198 3.92 2.21 -7.78
CA THR A 198 3.82 3.59 -7.28
C THR A 198 2.54 3.73 -6.47
N MET A 199 2.53 4.56 -5.43
CA MET A 199 1.31 4.79 -4.64
C MET A 199 0.16 5.38 -5.49
N ARG A 200 0.49 6.06 -6.60
CA ARG A 200 -0.49 6.51 -7.59
C ARG A 200 -1.21 5.32 -8.23
N ASP A 201 -0.46 4.34 -8.69
CA ASP A 201 -1.04 3.14 -9.31
C ASP A 201 -1.73 2.23 -8.31
N VAL A 202 -1.30 2.19 -7.04
CA VAL A 202 -2.08 1.51 -5.99
C VAL A 202 -3.52 2.03 -5.95
N GLY A 203 -3.70 3.35 -6.08
CA GLY A 203 -5.04 3.94 -6.22
C GLY A 203 -5.79 3.44 -7.46
N LYS A 204 -5.11 3.35 -8.61
CA LYS A 204 -5.69 2.80 -9.84
C LYS A 204 -6.06 1.32 -9.70
N PHE A 205 -5.22 0.50 -9.08
CA PHE A 205 -5.48 -0.93 -8.84
C PHE A 205 -6.73 -1.14 -7.97
N VAL A 206 -6.91 -0.31 -6.93
CA VAL A 206 -8.13 -0.36 -6.12
C VAL A 206 -9.36 0.03 -6.95
N VAL A 207 -9.28 1.08 -7.76
CA VAL A 207 -10.36 1.45 -8.68
C VAL A 207 -10.65 0.34 -9.68
N GLY A 208 -9.63 -0.26 -10.28
CA GLY A 208 -9.74 -1.38 -11.20
C GLY A 208 -10.46 -2.56 -10.56
N ALA A 209 -10.09 -2.94 -9.33
CA ALA A 209 -10.78 -3.98 -8.58
C ALA A 209 -12.26 -3.63 -8.31
N LEU A 210 -12.56 -2.37 -7.98
CA LEU A 210 -13.94 -1.91 -7.77
C LEU A 210 -14.79 -1.97 -9.05
N LEU A 211 -14.19 -1.64 -10.20
CA LEU A 211 -14.83 -1.68 -11.52
C LEU A 211 -14.99 -3.08 -12.12
N HIS A 212 -14.17 -4.05 -11.67
CA HIS A 212 -14.17 -5.44 -12.16
C HIS A 212 -14.51 -6.41 -11.02
N PRO A 213 -15.72 -6.33 -10.44
CA PRO A 213 -16.07 -7.05 -9.22
C PRO A 213 -16.06 -8.56 -9.36
N GLU A 214 -16.36 -9.10 -10.54
CA GLU A 214 -16.42 -10.55 -10.76
C GLU A 214 -15.00 -11.13 -10.93
N GLU A 215 -14.15 -10.44 -11.68
CA GLU A 215 -12.76 -10.79 -11.94
C GLU A 215 -11.89 -10.67 -10.69
N SER A 216 -12.29 -9.83 -9.73
CA SER A 216 -11.55 -9.59 -8.49
C SER A 216 -12.18 -10.24 -7.24
N ARG A 217 -13.26 -11.01 -7.44
CA ARG A 217 -14.02 -11.64 -6.35
C ARG A 217 -13.21 -12.70 -5.61
N ASN A 218 -13.20 -12.62 -4.28
CA ASN A 218 -12.71 -13.59 -3.30
C ASN A 218 -11.30 -14.12 -3.56
N LYS A 219 -10.41 -13.24 -4.02
CA LYS A 219 -9.02 -13.59 -4.36
C LYS A 219 -8.01 -12.52 -3.93
N ALA A 220 -6.75 -12.92 -3.92
CA ALA A 220 -5.63 -11.99 -3.98
C ALA A 220 -5.41 -11.59 -5.44
N LEU A 221 -5.40 -10.28 -5.71
CA LEU A 221 -4.99 -9.71 -6.99
C LEU A 221 -3.52 -9.31 -6.90
N HIS A 222 -2.66 -10.03 -7.60
CA HIS A 222 -1.24 -9.75 -7.72
C HIS A 222 -0.98 -8.72 -8.82
N VAL A 223 -0.79 -7.47 -8.45
CA VAL A 223 -0.63 -6.35 -9.39
C VAL A 223 0.64 -5.57 -9.09
N ASN A 224 1.23 -4.95 -10.11
CA ASN A 224 2.32 -4.00 -9.92
C ASN A 224 2.41 -2.98 -11.06
N SER A 225 3.15 -1.90 -10.81
CA SER A 225 3.49 -0.89 -11.82
C SER A 225 4.57 -1.42 -12.76
N PHE A 226 5.72 -1.82 -12.22
CA PHE A 226 6.86 -2.28 -13.02
C PHE A 226 7.74 -3.29 -12.26
N THR A 227 8.53 -4.05 -13.02
CA THR A 227 9.51 -5.00 -12.50
C THR A 227 10.89 -4.60 -12.98
N THR A 228 11.85 -4.51 -12.08
CA THR A 228 13.21 -4.00 -12.32
C THR A 228 14.21 -4.73 -11.43
N THR A 229 15.47 -4.36 -11.51
CA THR A 229 16.54 -4.64 -10.54
C THR A 229 16.97 -3.35 -9.83
N GLU A 230 17.66 -3.47 -8.69
CA GLU A 230 18.20 -2.29 -7.99
C GLU A 230 19.35 -1.64 -8.79
N ASN A 231 20.13 -2.41 -9.54
CA ASN A 231 21.16 -1.87 -10.43
C ASN A 231 20.56 -1.06 -11.60
N GLU A 232 19.42 -1.48 -12.15
CA GLU A 232 18.67 -0.69 -13.15
C GLU A 232 18.10 0.59 -12.54
N LEU A 233 17.61 0.55 -11.30
CA LEU A 233 17.16 1.73 -10.57
C LEU A 233 18.31 2.74 -10.41
N VAL A 234 19.48 2.29 -9.94
CA VAL A 234 20.67 3.16 -9.84
C VAL A 234 21.00 3.78 -11.19
N THR A 235 21.03 2.98 -12.26
CA THR A 235 21.33 3.46 -13.61
C THR A 235 20.32 4.53 -14.07
N GLU A 236 19.03 4.34 -13.81
CA GLU A 236 18.01 5.32 -14.18
C GLU A 236 18.11 6.61 -13.32
N PHE A 237 18.43 6.49 -12.03
CA PHE A 237 18.71 7.64 -11.17
C PHE A 237 19.93 8.45 -11.66
N GLU A 238 21.04 7.78 -11.99
CA GLU A 238 22.23 8.42 -12.55
C GLU A 238 21.89 9.20 -13.82
N LYS A 239 21.17 8.56 -14.75
CA LYS A 239 20.72 9.16 -16.01
C LYS A 239 19.89 10.42 -15.78
N GLN A 240 18.91 10.38 -14.88
CA GLN A 240 18.01 11.52 -14.64
C GLN A 240 18.62 12.62 -13.75
N THR A 241 19.71 12.34 -13.03
CA THR A 241 20.41 13.32 -12.14
C THR A 241 21.70 13.88 -12.73
N GLY A 242 21.80 13.89 -14.07
CA GLY A 242 22.90 14.51 -14.81
C GLY A 242 23.97 13.54 -15.32
N GLY A 243 23.71 12.23 -15.32
CA GLY A 243 24.55 11.18 -15.90
C GLY A 243 25.80 10.81 -15.10
N GLN A 244 26.01 11.42 -13.94
CA GLN A 244 27.15 11.14 -13.08
C GLN A 244 26.95 9.83 -12.32
N LYS A 245 28.04 9.07 -12.16
CA LYS A 245 28.01 7.86 -11.34
C LYS A 245 27.73 8.19 -9.87
N TRP A 246 26.84 7.43 -9.27
CA TRP A 246 26.51 7.52 -7.85
C TRP A 246 27.53 6.71 -7.03
N ASP A 247 27.68 7.05 -5.76
CA ASP A 247 28.37 6.21 -4.79
C ASP A 247 27.46 5.03 -4.42
N VAL A 248 27.81 3.82 -4.87
CA VAL A 248 27.00 2.61 -4.70
C VAL A 248 27.67 1.67 -3.71
N GLY A 249 26.89 1.29 -2.69
CA GLY A 249 27.31 0.36 -1.64
C GLY A 249 26.36 -0.83 -1.63
N TYR A 250 26.84 -1.96 -1.14
CA TYR A 250 26.10 -3.22 -1.17
C TYR A 250 25.97 -3.78 0.25
N THR A 251 24.75 -4.14 0.64
CA THR A 251 24.49 -4.87 1.88
C THR A 251 24.07 -6.29 1.54
N SER A 252 24.85 -7.28 1.96
CA SER A 252 24.51 -8.68 1.72
C SER A 252 23.22 -9.08 2.45
N LEU A 253 22.51 -10.09 1.92
CA LEU A 253 21.33 -10.64 2.60
C LEU A 253 21.65 -11.19 4.00
N ALA A 254 22.88 -11.70 4.21
CA ALA A 254 23.33 -12.13 5.53
C ALA A 254 23.42 -10.93 6.49
N LYS A 255 24.04 -9.82 6.05
CA LYS A 255 24.12 -8.61 6.87
C LYS A 255 22.74 -8.01 7.14
N LEU A 256 21.83 -8.04 6.16
CA LEU A 256 20.47 -7.55 6.35
C LEU A 256 19.69 -8.37 7.40
N ARG A 257 19.91 -9.69 7.47
CA ARG A 257 19.36 -10.55 8.53
C ARG A 257 19.92 -10.20 9.91
N GLU A 258 21.22 -9.97 10.03
CA GLU A 258 21.82 -9.52 11.29
C GLU A 258 21.21 -8.20 11.77
N LEU A 259 21.04 -7.23 10.86
CA LEU A 259 20.43 -5.93 11.17
C LEU A 259 18.96 -6.08 11.61
N GLU A 260 18.22 -7.00 10.99
CA GLU A 260 16.85 -7.33 11.37
C GLU A 260 16.78 -7.95 12.78
N GLU A 261 17.63 -8.94 13.07
CA GLU A 261 17.70 -9.60 14.38
C GLU A 261 18.06 -8.61 15.48
N GLU A 262 19.07 -7.77 15.24
CA GLU A 262 19.48 -6.71 16.16
C GLU A 262 18.35 -5.69 16.37
N ALA A 263 17.68 -5.26 15.30
CA ALA A 263 16.56 -4.35 15.39
C ALA A 263 15.43 -4.91 16.26
N TYR A 264 15.10 -6.20 16.13
CA TYR A 264 14.12 -6.84 17.01
C TYR A 264 14.61 -6.96 18.46
N LYS A 265 15.86 -7.35 18.68
CA LYS A 265 16.45 -7.46 20.02
C LYS A 265 16.42 -6.14 20.78
N ASN A 266 16.64 -5.03 20.07
CA ASN A 266 16.69 -3.69 20.64
C ASN A 266 15.31 -2.99 20.67
N GLY A 267 14.23 -3.68 20.28
CA GLY A 267 12.89 -3.07 20.25
C GLY A 267 12.74 -1.93 19.24
N ASN A 268 13.54 -1.92 18.18
CA ASN A 268 13.49 -0.87 17.16
C ASN A 268 12.13 -0.90 16.42
N PRO A 269 11.35 0.20 16.43
CA PRO A 269 10.04 0.24 15.78
C PRO A 269 10.11 0.03 14.25
N LYS A 270 11.29 0.18 13.63
CA LYS A 270 11.52 -0.04 12.20
C LYS A 270 11.83 -1.50 11.84
N ALA A 271 11.98 -2.41 12.81
CA ALA A 271 12.39 -3.81 12.56
C ALA A 271 11.52 -4.51 11.50
N GLY A 272 10.19 -4.34 11.55
CA GLY A 272 9.30 -4.90 10.54
C GLY A 272 9.51 -4.35 9.12
N GLY A 273 10.03 -3.12 8.98
CA GLY A 273 10.44 -2.58 7.69
C GLY A 273 11.70 -3.23 7.14
N ILE A 274 12.63 -3.63 8.01
CA ILE A 274 13.85 -4.36 7.64
C ILE A 274 13.49 -5.78 7.18
N THR A 275 12.59 -6.46 7.91
CA THR A 275 12.01 -7.74 7.49
C THR A 275 11.42 -7.66 6.07
N LEU A 276 10.64 -6.62 5.79
CA LEU A 276 10.05 -6.43 4.47
C LEU A 276 11.11 -6.19 3.39
N ARG A 277 12.14 -5.37 3.65
CA ARG A 277 13.27 -5.19 2.74
C ARG A 277 13.97 -6.52 2.43
N ARG A 278 14.18 -7.38 3.43
CA ARG A 278 14.73 -8.73 3.23
C ARG A 278 13.84 -9.58 2.35
N ILE A 279 12.53 -9.61 2.63
CA ILE A 279 11.55 -10.38 1.85
C ILE A 279 11.62 -9.96 0.38
N TRP A 280 11.57 -8.65 0.11
CA TRP A 280 11.59 -8.12 -1.25
C TRP A 280 12.90 -8.42 -1.99
N ALA A 281 14.04 -8.23 -1.33
CA ALA A 281 15.35 -8.53 -1.89
C ALA A 281 15.58 -10.03 -2.12
N SER A 282 14.79 -10.89 -1.48
CA SER A 282 14.82 -12.35 -1.68
C SER A 282 13.81 -12.84 -2.72
N GLY A 283 13.20 -11.93 -3.50
CA GLY A 283 12.23 -12.27 -4.54
C GLY A 283 10.78 -12.34 -4.07
N GLY A 284 10.47 -11.93 -2.82
CA GLY A 284 9.14 -11.93 -2.20
C GLY A 284 8.15 -10.90 -2.79
N THR A 285 8.29 -10.60 -4.08
CA THR A 285 7.42 -9.72 -4.88
C THR A 285 7.15 -10.30 -6.27
N LEU A 286 7.79 -11.44 -6.60
CA LEU A 286 7.68 -12.09 -7.89
C LEU A 286 6.68 -13.24 -7.78
N TYR A 287 5.50 -13.04 -8.36
CA TYR A 287 4.43 -14.03 -8.44
C TYR A 287 4.45 -14.71 -9.81
N ASP A 288 3.93 -15.93 -9.90
CA ASP A 288 3.88 -16.71 -11.15
C ASP A 288 3.11 -15.98 -12.25
N GLN A 289 2.09 -15.20 -11.87
CA GLN A 289 1.27 -14.41 -12.77
C GLN A 289 0.95 -13.04 -12.17
N ARG A 290 0.59 -12.10 -13.05
CA ARG A 290 0.09 -10.78 -12.69
C ARG A 290 -1.34 -10.60 -13.16
N ASP A 291 -2.14 -9.97 -12.33
CA ASP A 291 -3.58 -9.82 -12.50
C ASP A 291 -3.98 -8.45 -13.05
N ASN A 292 -3.04 -7.65 -13.55
CA ASN A 292 -3.31 -6.34 -14.14
C ASN A 292 -4.45 -6.41 -15.19
N HIS A 293 -4.47 -7.45 -16.04
CA HIS A 293 -5.47 -7.66 -17.11
C HIS A 293 -6.85 -7.96 -16.60
N LEU A 294 -6.95 -8.58 -15.43
CA LEU A 294 -8.24 -8.84 -14.81
C LEU A 294 -8.95 -7.56 -14.41
N ILE A 295 -8.22 -6.46 -14.28
CA ILE A 295 -8.74 -5.16 -13.85
C ILE A 295 -8.48 -4.03 -14.86
N GLY A 296 -8.11 -4.38 -16.10
CA GLY A 296 -7.92 -3.44 -17.21
C GLY A 296 -6.72 -2.49 -17.05
N LEU A 297 -5.63 -2.94 -16.42
CA LEU A 297 -4.48 -2.09 -16.06
C LEU A 297 -3.12 -2.64 -16.57
N GLU A 298 -3.08 -3.16 -17.80
CA GLU A 298 -1.84 -3.56 -18.51
C GLU A 298 -1.04 -2.35 -18.95
N GLU A 299 -1.77 -1.29 -19.30
CA GLU A 299 -1.24 -0.02 -19.77
C GLU A 299 -1.74 1.12 -18.87
N GLY A 300 -1.17 2.31 -19.05
CA GLY A 300 -1.55 3.49 -18.28
C GLY A 300 -1.13 3.44 -16.80
N ILE A 301 -0.19 2.55 -16.46
CA ILE A 301 0.51 2.44 -15.18
C ILE A 301 1.92 3.02 -15.30
N ASP A 302 2.47 3.48 -14.19
CA ASP A 302 3.80 4.07 -14.12
C ASP A 302 4.87 2.99 -14.40
N ASP A 303 5.95 3.39 -15.08
CA ASP A 303 7.11 2.55 -15.33
C ASP A 303 8.29 2.93 -14.43
N LEU A 304 9.43 2.24 -14.61
CA LEU A 304 10.69 2.53 -13.91
C LEU A 304 11.08 4.00 -14.01
N GLN A 305 11.00 4.57 -15.23
CA GLN A 305 11.44 5.93 -15.52
C GLN A 305 10.58 6.96 -14.78
N SER A 306 9.26 6.77 -14.83
CA SER A 306 8.27 7.62 -14.17
C SER A 306 8.41 7.55 -12.64
N ALA A 307 8.64 6.36 -12.08
CA ALA A 307 8.83 6.19 -10.65
C ALA A 307 10.12 6.87 -10.14
N VAL A 308 11.22 6.77 -10.88
CA VAL A 308 12.47 7.47 -10.58
C VAL A 308 12.30 8.99 -10.67
N GLN A 309 11.62 9.48 -11.72
CA GLN A 309 11.35 10.91 -11.89
C GLN A 309 10.54 11.49 -10.72
N LEU A 310 9.49 10.77 -10.30
CA LEU A 310 8.69 11.16 -9.14
C LEU A 310 9.55 11.15 -7.86
N SER A 311 10.38 10.13 -7.69
CA SER A 311 11.26 10.00 -6.52
C SER A 311 12.27 11.13 -6.41
N ILE A 312 12.87 11.55 -7.53
CA ILE A 312 13.74 12.74 -7.60
C ILE A 312 12.97 13.99 -7.19
N SER A 313 11.80 14.21 -7.79
CA SER A 313 10.96 15.38 -7.51
C SER A 313 10.60 15.50 -6.03
N VAL A 314 10.28 14.37 -5.38
CA VAL A 314 9.98 14.30 -3.95
C VAL A 314 11.21 14.65 -3.09
N GLN A 315 12.37 14.10 -3.43
CA GLN A 315 13.59 14.33 -2.63
C GLN A 315 14.13 15.76 -2.78
N GLU A 316 13.97 16.38 -3.95
CA GLU A 316 14.37 17.78 -4.19
C GLU A 316 13.39 18.80 -3.59
N GLY A 317 12.20 18.37 -3.17
CA GLY A 317 11.15 19.25 -2.65
C GLY A 317 10.34 19.95 -3.75
N SER A 318 10.40 19.43 -4.98
CA SER A 318 9.70 19.95 -6.15
C SER A 318 8.26 19.43 -6.27
N SER A 319 7.87 18.44 -5.46
CA SER A 319 6.50 17.91 -5.41
C SER A 319 5.63 18.66 -4.40
N LYS A 320 4.61 19.37 -4.88
CA LYS A 320 3.40 19.74 -4.12
C LYS A 320 2.25 18.82 -4.53
#